data_AF-A0A843IPW9-F1
#
_entry.id   AF-A0A843IPW9-F1
#
_cell.length_a   1.000
_cell.length_b   1.000
_cell.length_c   1.000
_cell.angle_alpha   90.00
_cell.angle_beta   90.00
_cell.angle_gamma   90.00
#
_symmetry.space_group_name_H-M   'P 1'
#
loop_
_entity.id
_entity.type
_entity.pdbx_description
1 polymer ?
#
loop_
_entity_poly.entity_id
_entity_poly.type
_entity_poly.pdbx_seq_one_letter_code
_entity_poly.pdbx_strand_id
1 'polypeptide(L)'
;FDRKLVEYLKNKGCRVTVVVKGAPIINDATMSDAVKLGMDKVADAVYTSTDGIPEVGFNIRMISDELKDEISKATLIVSKGMANYESLSEYKKVMKLPPVAYLMMVKCAPIAEDIGIDKGSRIAYLTE
;
A
#
# COMPACT_ATOMS: atom_id res chain seq x y z
N PHE A 1 9.26 -9.18 -5.00
CA PHE A 1 9.25 -9.66 -3.61
C PHE A 1 7.83 -9.73 -3.05
N ASP A 2 6.99 -8.72 -3.28
CA ASP A 2 5.64 -8.64 -2.71
C ASP A 2 4.72 -9.80 -3.09
N ARG A 3 4.88 -10.35 -4.31
CA ARG A 3 4.17 -11.57 -4.72
C ARG A 3 4.34 -12.72 -3.73
N LYS A 4 5.55 -12.92 -3.17
CA LYS A 4 5.79 -13.98 -2.18
C LYS A 4 5.04 -13.74 -0.86
N LEU A 5 4.90 -12.47 -0.46
CA LEU A 5 4.11 -12.10 0.72
C LEU A 5 2.62 -12.36 0.47
N VAL A 6 2.12 -11.99 -0.71
CA VAL A 6 0.74 -12.28 -1.11
C VAL A 6 0.48 -13.80 -1.11
N GLU A 7 1.33 -14.59 -1.76
CA GLU A 7 1.25 -16.06 -1.76
C GLU A 7 1.26 -16.64 -0.33
N TYR A 8 2.15 -16.13 0.54
CA TYR A 8 2.20 -16.56 1.94
C TYR A 8 0.88 -16.27 2.67
N LEU A 9 0.33 -15.07 2.56
CA LEU A 9 -0.94 -14.69 3.20
C LEU A 9 -2.12 -15.50 2.65
N LYS A 10 -2.16 -15.70 1.34
CA LYS A 10 -3.16 -16.55 0.68
C LYS A 10 -3.13 -17.99 1.18
N ASN A 11 -1.92 -18.56 1.36
CA ASN A 11 -1.74 -19.90 1.93
C ASN A 11 -2.15 -19.99 3.42
N LYS A 12 -2.29 -18.85 4.11
CA LYS A 12 -2.84 -18.78 5.47
C LYS A 12 -4.36 -18.58 5.50
N GLY A 13 -5.01 -18.58 4.34
CA GLY A 13 -6.47 -18.41 4.23
C GLY A 13 -6.92 -16.95 4.20
N CYS A 14 -6.01 -15.98 4.06
CA CYS A 14 -6.38 -14.58 3.93
C CYS A 14 -6.99 -14.30 2.54
N ARG A 15 -7.94 -13.37 2.51
CA ARG A 15 -8.31 -12.65 1.28
C ARG A 15 -7.36 -11.48 1.09
N VAL A 16 -6.71 -11.37 -0.05
CA VAL A 16 -5.67 -10.37 -0.33
C VAL A 16 -6.04 -9.60 -1.59
N THR A 17 -6.32 -8.32 -1.40
CA THR A 17 -6.48 -7.33 -2.48
C THR A 17 -5.16 -6.57 -2.64
N VAL A 18 -4.68 -6.42 -3.87
CA VAL A 18 -3.48 -5.65 -4.19
C VAL A 18 -3.88 -4.35 -4.88
N VAL A 19 -3.24 -3.24 -4.51
CA VAL A 19 -3.45 -1.93 -5.15
C VAL A 19 -2.15 -1.49 -5.80
N VAL A 20 -2.23 -1.13 -7.08
CA VAL A 20 -1.12 -0.61 -7.90
C VAL A 20 -1.48 0.78 -8.42
N LYS A 21 -0.56 1.45 -9.12
CA LYS A 21 -0.82 2.79 -9.68
C LYS A 21 -1.71 2.74 -10.92
N GLY A 22 -2.55 3.76 -11.07
CA GLY A 22 -3.39 3.96 -12.26
C GLY A 22 -2.60 4.31 -13.52
N ALA A 23 -1.44 4.96 -13.37
CA ALA A 23 -0.53 5.27 -14.47
C ALA A 23 0.94 5.21 -14.02
N PRO A 24 1.90 5.08 -14.97
CA PRO A 24 3.33 5.07 -14.65
C PRO A 24 3.77 6.32 -13.89
N ILE A 25 4.41 6.12 -12.75
CA ILE A 25 4.99 7.20 -11.95
C ILE A 25 6.25 6.69 -11.24
N ILE A 26 7.39 7.31 -11.54
CA ILE A 26 8.73 6.94 -11.05
C ILE A 26 9.04 5.45 -11.29
N ASN A 27 8.94 4.61 -10.26
CA ASN A 27 9.23 3.18 -10.29
C ASN A 27 8.10 2.36 -9.64
N ASP A 28 6.95 2.99 -9.42
CA ASP A 28 5.79 2.36 -8.80
C ASP A 28 5.14 1.40 -9.79
N ALA A 29 4.70 0.25 -9.27
CA ALA A 29 4.07 -0.78 -10.08
C ALA A 29 2.72 -0.31 -10.61
N THR A 30 2.45 -0.64 -11.87
CA THR A 30 1.16 -0.44 -12.54
C THR A 30 0.39 -1.75 -12.68
N MET A 31 -0.84 -1.69 -13.20
CA MET A 31 -1.60 -2.90 -13.57
C MET A 31 -0.84 -3.81 -14.54
N SER A 32 -0.12 -3.22 -15.51
CA SER A 32 0.70 -3.99 -16.46
C SER A 32 1.80 -4.78 -15.75
N ASP A 33 2.47 -4.17 -14.77
CA ASP A 33 3.50 -4.83 -13.97
C ASP A 33 2.91 -5.94 -13.09
N ALA A 34 1.74 -5.70 -12.50
CA ALA A 34 1.02 -6.70 -11.71
C ALA A 34 0.73 -7.96 -12.53
N VAL A 35 0.18 -7.79 -13.74
CA VAL A 35 -0.12 -8.91 -14.66
C VAL A 35 1.17 -9.59 -15.13
N LYS A 36 2.18 -8.83 -15.53
CA LYS A 36 3.48 -9.37 -15.99
C LYS A 36 4.16 -10.23 -14.94
N LEU A 37 4.06 -9.84 -13.67
CA LEU A 37 4.62 -10.57 -12.53
C LEU A 37 3.70 -11.66 -12.00
N GLY A 38 2.49 -11.82 -12.56
CA GLY A 38 1.49 -12.81 -12.16
C GLY A 38 0.87 -12.53 -10.79
N MET A 39 0.81 -11.26 -10.38
CA MET A 39 0.15 -10.84 -9.14
C MET A 39 -1.36 -11.07 -9.20
N ASP A 40 -1.95 -10.80 -10.36
CA ASP A 40 -3.35 -11.06 -10.72
C ASP A 40 -3.75 -12.54 -10.57
N LYS A 41 -2.78 -13.45 -10.62
CA LYS A 41 -2.99 -14.90 -10.48
C LYS A 41 -2.96 -15.39 -9.04
N VAL A 42 -2.42 -14.58 -8.12
CA VAL A 42 -2.24 -14.98 -6.72
C VAL A 42 -3.10 -14.17 -5.76
N ALA A 43 -3.34 -12.88 -6.05
CA ALA A 43 -4.25 -12.04 -5.29
C ALA A 43 -5.72 -12.37 -5.63
N ASP A 44 -6.64 -12.05 -4.72
CA ASP A 44 -8.08 -12.17 -4.99
C ASP A 44 -8.58 -11.08 -5.94
N ALA A 45 -7.95 -9.90 -5.88
CA ALA A 45 -8.22 -8.78 -6.74
C ALA A 45 -7.00 -7.87 -6.87
N VAL A 46 -6.90 -7.17 -8.00
CA VAL A 46 -5.94 -6.10 -8.23
C VAL A 46 -6.71 -4.85 -8.65
N TYR A 47 -6.49 -3.74 -7.95
CA TYR A 47 -7.09 -2.44 -8.26
C TYR A 47 -6.00 -1.42 -8.58
N THR A 48 -6.39 -0.33 -9.24
CA THR A 48 -5.57 0.86 -9.36
C THR A 48 -5.95 1.88 -8.29
N SER A 49 -4.97 2.63 -7.76
CA SER A 49 -5.21 3.70 -6.78
C SER A 49 -5.88 4.94 -7.37
N THR A 50 -5.85 5.06 -8.69
CA THR A 50 -6.41 6.17 -9.46
C THR A 50 -6.90 5.64 -10.80
N ASP A 51 -7.80 6.37 -11.46
CA ASP A 51 -8.21 6.07 -12.84
C ASP A 51 -7.25 6.76 -13.82
N GLY A 52 -6.16 6.08 -14.18
CA GLY A 52 -5.21 6.57 -15.20
C GLY A 52 -4.38 7.80 -14.82
N ILE A 53 -4.43 8.26 -13.57
CA ILE A 53 -3.70 9.46 -13.11
C ILE A 53 -2.38 9.06 -12.41
N PRO A 54 -1.23 9.62 -12.82
CA PRO A 54 0.04 9.36 -12.12
C PRO A 54 0.09 10.12 -10.80
N GLU A 55 0.19 9.39 -9.69
CA GLU A 55 0.13 9.96 -8.34
C GLU A 55 1.14 9.28 -7.40
N VAL A 56 1.90 10.08 -6.65
CA VAL A 56 2.84 9.60 -5.62
C VAL A 56 2.11 9.46 -4.29
N GLY A 57 2.32 8.35 -3.58
CA GLY A 57 1.63 8.08 -2.32
C GLY A 57 0.21 7.53 -2.51
N PHE A 58 -0.73 7.88 -1.66
CA PHE A 58 -2.09 7.35 -1.75
C PHE A 58 -3.13 8.41 -1.39
N ASN A 59 -3.86 8.91 -2.38
CA ASN A 59 -4.94 9.87 -2.17
C ASN A 59 -6.31 9.19 -2.17
N ILE A 60 -6.89 9.05 -0.98
CA ILE A 60 -8.19 8.43 -0.78
C ILE A 60 -9.36 9.18 -1.47
N ARG A 61 -9.14 10.43 -1.90
CA ARG A 61 -10.15 11.18 -2.66
C ARG A 61 -10.19 10.82 -4.14
N MET A 62 -9.16 10.13 -4.63
CA MET A 62 -9.03 9.76 -6.05
C MET A 62 -9.31 8.28 -6.33
N ILE A 63 -9.46 7.46 -5.29
CA ILE A 63 -9.76 6.04 -5.43
C ILE A 63 -11.21 5.84 -5.88
N SER A 64 -11.44 4.76 -6.64
CA SER A 64 -12.78 4.37 -7.07
C SER A 64 -13.65 3.95 -5.88
N ASP A 65 -14.97 3.93 -6.07
CA ASP A 65 -15.90 3.55 -5.02
C ASP A 65 -15.77 2.05 -4.66
N GLU A 66 -15.40 1.21 -5.62
CA GLU A 66 -15.09 -0.21 -5.37
C GLU A 66 -13.86 -0.35 -4.46
N LEU A 67 -12.82 0.46 -4.69
CA LEU A 67 -11.63 0.42 -3.83
C LEU A 67 -11.92 1.00 -2.43
N LYS A 68 -12.80 2.01 -2.31
CA LYS A 68 -13.26 2.50 -0.99
C LYS A 68 -13.98 1.41 -0.21
N ASP A 69 -14.89 0.69 -0.88
CA ASP A 69 -15.64 -0.41 -0.29
C ASP A 69 -14.71 -1.57 0.14
N GLU A 70 -13.73 -1.94 -0.70
CA GLU A 70 -12.70 -2.94 -0.36
C GLU A 70 -11.86 -2.52 0.85
N ILE A 71 -11.43 -1.25 0.93
CA ILE A 71 -10.70 -0.72 2.09
C ILE A 71 -11.55 -0.76 3.35
N SER A 72 -12.84 -0.45 3.25
CA SER A 72 -13.75 -0.47 4.41
C SER A 72 -13.94 -1.87 5.01
N LYS A 73 -13.80 -2.90 4.19
CA LYS A 73 -13.90 -4.32 4.58
C LYS A 73 -12.57 -4.91 5.05
N ALA A 74 -11.45 -4.22 4.80
CA ALA A 74 -10.14 -4.71 5.16
C ALA A 74 -9.96 -4.74 6.69
N THR A 75 -9.39 -5.82 7.20
CA THR A 75 -9.01 -5.93 8.62
C THR A 75 -7.59 -5.42 8.89
N LEU A 76 -6.79 -5.27 7.84
CA LEU A 76 -5.42 -4.79 7.87
C LEU A 76 -5.05 -4.22 6.50
N ILE A 77 -4.41 -3.05 6.48
CA ILE A 77 -3.78 -2.48 5.29
C ILE A 77 -2.27 -2.70 5.40
N VAL A 78 -1.65 -3.30 4.39
CA VAL A 78 -0.18 -3.37 4.29
C VAL A 78 0.28 -2.30 3.32
N SER A 79 0.83 -1.21 3.86
CA SER A 79 1.31 -0.06 3.08
C SER A 79 2.81 -0.20 2.80
N LYS A 80 3.20 -0.08 1.52
CA LYS A 80 4.58 -0.22 1.07
C LYS A 80 5.19 1.13 0.70
N GLY A 81 6.39 1.41 1.19
CA GLY A 81 7.17 2.59 0.80
C GLY A 81 6.81 3.88 1.53
N MET A 82 7.74 4.84 1.54
CA MET A 82 7.62 6.07 2.33
C MET A 82 6.52 7.00 1.83
N ALA A 83 6.31 7.12 0.52
CA ALA A 83 5.25 7.98 -0.02
C ALA A 83 3.85 7.53 0.45
N ASN A 84 3.60 6.22 0.51
CA ASN A 84 2.34 5.71 1.06
C ASN A 84 2.26 5.86 2.58
N TYR A 85 3.39 5.78 3.29
CA TYR A 85 3.44 6.11 4.71
C TYR A 85 2.98 7.55 4.94
N GLU A 86 3.62 8.51 4.27
CA GLU A 86 3.33 9.94 4.39
C GLU A 86 1.85 10.25 4.11
N SER A 87 1.27 9.72 3.03
CA SER A 87 -0.15 9.99 2.74
C SER A 87 -1.09 9.34 3.76
N LEU A 88 -0.93 8.04 4.03
CA LEU A 88 -1.86 7.30 4.88
C LEU A 88 -1.77 7.71 6.34
N SER A 89 -0.58 8.05 6.84
CA SER A 89 -0.42 8.52 8.23
C SER A 89 -1.16 9.84 8.47
N GLU A 90 -1.17 10.76 7.50
CA GLU A 90 -1.96 11.99 7.56
C GLU A 90 -3.47 11.70 7.48
N TYR A 91 -3.90 10.80 6.59
CA TYR A 91 -5.32 10.42 6.53
C TYR A 91 -5.80 9.76 7.83
N LYS A 92 -4.99 8.91 8.48
CA LYS A 92 -5.35 8.32 9.79
C LYS A 92 -5.63 9.38 10.86
N LYS A 93 -5.04 10.57 10.79
CA LYS A 93 -5.28 11.66 11.76
C LYS A 93 -6.68 12.27 11.62
N VAL A 94 -7.27 12.21 10.43
CA VAL A 94 -8.53 12.89 10.09
C VAL A 94 -9.68 11.95 9.77
N MET A 95 -9.39 10.66 9.58
CA MET A 95 -10.41 9.65 9.31
C MET A 95 -10.03 8.28 9.86
N LYS A 96 -11.07 7.49 10.18
CA LYS A 96 -10.89 6.12 10.66
C LYS A 96 -10.55 5.20 9.50
N LEU A 97 -9.36 4.60 9.56
CA LEU A 97 -8.92 3.54 8.68
C LEU A 97 -8.75 2.24 9.48
N PRO A 98 -8.78 1.07 8.82
CA PRO A 98 -8.27 -0.17 9.42
C PRO A 98 -6.83 0.01 9.93
N PRO A 99 -6.35 -0.88 10.82
CA PRO A 99 -4.94 -0.91 11.20
C PRO A 99 -4.03 -0.93 9.95
N VAL A 100 -2.95 -0.18 9.99
CA VAL A 100 -2.01 -0.04 8.87
C VAL A 100 -0.64 -0.53 9.30
N ALA A 101 -0.14 -1.56 8.61
CA ALA A 101 1.23 -2.04 8.71
C ALA A 101 2.08 -1.44 7.59
N TYR A 102 3.00 -0.55 7.95
CA TYR A 102 3.94 0.07 7.02
C TYR A 102 5.19 -0.79 6.87
N LEU A 103 5.44 -1.30 5.66
CA LEU A 103 6.66 -2.02 5.32
C LEU A 103 7.52 -1.16 4.39
N MET A 104 8.57 -0.58 4.94
CA MET A 104 9.42 0.36 4.20
C MET A 104 10.86 0.42 4.72
N MET A 105 11.72 1.07 3.95
CA MET A 105 13.02 1.53 4.42
C MET A 105 12.94 3.03 4.66
N VAL A 106 13.38 3.49 5.83
CA VAL A 106 13.48 4.91 6.15
C VAL A 106 14.70 5.49 5.45
N LYS A 107 14.50 6.34 4.45
CA LYS A 107 15.60 6.88 3.62
C LYS A 107 15.88 8.37 3.86
N CYS A 108 15.07 9.06 4.65
CA CYS A 108 15.23 10.50 4.93
C CYS A 108 15.09 10.79 6.43
N ALA A 109 15.72 11.88 6.86
CA ALA A 109 15.73 12.31 8.27
C ALA A 109 14.32 12.70 8.78
N PRO A 110 13.46 13.39 8.00
CA PRO A 110 12.12 13.75 8.50
C PRO A 110 11.28 12.53 8.90
N ILE A 111 11.31 11.46 8.11
CA ILE A 111 10.57 10.22 8.42
C ILE A 111 11.23 9.43 9.56
N ALA A 112 12.56 9.50 9.68
CA ALA A 112 13.30 8.94 10.81
C ALA A 112 12.88 9.61 12.13
N GLU A 113 12.81 10.95 12.13
CA GLU A 113 12.39 11.75 13.28
C GLU A 113 10.91 11.56 13.61
N ASP A 114 10.03 11.54 12.60
CA ASP A 114 8.58 11.35 12.77
C ASP A 114 8.23 10.00 13.43
N ILE A 115 8.94 8.93 13.04
CA ILE A 115 8.72 7.57 13.58
C ILE A 115 9.60 7.30 14.82
N GLY A 116 10.66 8.09 15.04
CA GLY A 116 11.62 7.89 16.14
C GLY A 116 12.58 6.71 15.92
N ILE A 117 13.04 6.50 14.69
CA ILE A 117 13.92 5.39 14.28
C ILE A 117 15.04 5.86 13.36
N ASP A 118 16.17 5.15 13.35
CA ASP A 118 17.34 5.57 12.57
C ASP A 118 17.10 5.53 11.05
N LYS A 119 17.62 6.55 10.35
CA LYS A 119 17.71 6.55 8.89
C LYS A 119 18.51 5.33 8.40
N GLY A 120 17.98 4.63 7.41
CA GLY A 120 18.50 3.38 6.87
C GLY A 120 17.80 2.13 7.42
N SER A 121 17.00 2.28 8.49
CA SER A 121 16.24 1.18 9.07
C SER A 121 15.21 0.62 8.08
N ARG A 122 15.07 -0.71 8.07
CA ARG A 122 13.99 -1.43 7.39
C ARG A 122 12.96 -1.81 8.45
N ILE A 123 11.73 -1.36 8.29
CA ILE A 123 10.70 -1.51 9.33
C ILE A 123 9.48 -2.27 8.82
N ALA A 124 8.81 -2.90 9.78
CA ALA A 124 7.43 -3.35 9.70
C ALA A 124 6.70 -2.72 10.91
N TYR A 125 6.04 -1.59 10.69
CA TYR A 125 5.46 -0.76 11.75
C TYR A 125 3.94 -0.80 11.70
N LEU A 126 3.29 -1.36 12.72
CA LEU A 126 1.83 -1.45 12.83
C LEU A 126 1.30 -0.24 13.60
N THR A 127 0.30 0.41 13.02
CA THR A 127 -0.49 1.47 13.68
C THR A 127 -1.94 1.07 13.72
N GLU A 128 -2.55 1.12 14.90
CA GLU A 128 -3.98 0.82 15.12
C GLU A 128 -4.80 2.10 15.09
#